data_AF-A0A8C0BIV7-F1
#
_entry.id   AF-A0A8C0BIV7-F1
#
_cell.length_a   1.000
_cell.length_b   1.000
_cell.length_c   1.000
_cell.angle_alpha   90.00
_cell.angle_beta   90.00
_cell.angle_gamma   90.00
#
_symmetry.space_group_name_H-M   'P 1'
#
loop_
_entity.id
_entity.type
_entity.pdbx_description
1 polymer ?
#
loop_
_entity_poly.entity_id
_entity_poly.type
_entity_poly.pdbx_seq_one_letter_code
_entity_poly.pdbx_strand_id
1 'polypeptide(L)'
;MFKKVTKSIANQMDPTGDLVPVHSILDHEHFRPLCLVKRKRKAIFHPSPCYRQTWYTLDDVLLPGEDKRSTESLFPKGDSQDSRQFTVKKSISDRVDGNLSLRVDSASVELKGVASLSKEWSIKLEKNHISIPKLEALKTERKMNANHSFIQQLQKKNQNLYVVHETLETSEETSYEETIKAEGSFVTQLYAKFCAKGTRENRQGITIPKGCTLAFRAIQLTITDGSWDLQYFPESSNMFVSDGKLHRLQVEVKDTCQIFSNLSSDLFVVFLKAIKAVMRDRNLFEELTHKMEAVLDETGSCELKTESPDLKDLLSCLQDSSRYLLLKLAEAITYTLDALDELTEDQLLLLLESLEEKIASQQLKLVREHALEEHFSVDASLLSFSQEREQKLTIAMVEMSGVKLQKDGSGVCTKAFSAIAALYVSLYVLNLLSNSD
;
A
#
# COMPACT_ATOMS: atom_id res chain seq x y z
N MET A 1 1.25 0.45 11.97
CA MET A 1 0.03 0.53 12.80
C MET A 1 -0.89 1.68 12.38
N PHE A 2 -0.42 2.93 12.37
CA PHE A 2 -1.22 4.11 11.96
C PHE A 2 -1.97 3.90 10.63
N LYS A 3 -1.26 3.45 9.56
CA LYS A 3 -1.86 3.07 8.26
C LYS A 3 -3.09 2.15 8.38
N LYS A 4 -3.08 1.18 9.31
CA LYS A 4 -4.22 0.25 9.51
C LYS A 4 -5.43 0.99 10.08
N VAL A 5 -5.20 1.89 11.02
CA VAL A 5 -6.24 2.70 11.68
C VAL A 5 -6.88 3.65 10.67
N THR A 6 -6.06 4.42 9.95
CA THR A 6 -6.53 5.39 8.95
C THR A 6 -7.30 4.72 7.82
N LYS A 7 -6.81 3.59 7.28
CA LYS A 7 -7.56 2.77 6.30
C LYS A 7 -8.90 2.31 6.84
N SER A 8 -8.94 1.85 8.09
CA SER A 8 -10.19 1.40 8.70
C SER A 8 -11.19 2.54 8.86
N ILE A 9 -10.72 3.74 9.23
CA ILE A 9 -11.56 4.94 9.35
C ILE A 9 -12.08 5.34 7.98
N ALA A 10 -11.21 5.44 6.97
CA ALA A 10 -11.61 5.82 5.61
C ALA A 10 -12.69 4.87 5.06
N ASN A 11 -12.48 3.55 5.18
CA ASN A 11 -13.45 2.55 4.72
C ASN A 11 -14.79 2.56 5.48
N GLN A 12 -14.82 3.02 6.74
CA GLN A 12 -16.06 3.11 7.52
C GLN A 12 -16.81 4.42 7.27
N MET A 13 -16.08 5.52 7.15
CA MET A 13 -16.64 6.86 6.96
C MET A 13 -17.10 7.10 5.52
N ASP A 14 -16.40 6.51 4.56
CA ASP A 14 -16.63 6.74 3.13
C ASP A 14 -16.30 5.48 2.29
N PRO A 15 -17.08 4.40 2.44
CA PRO A 15 -16.75 3.09 1.85
C PRO A 15 -16.66 3.08 0.31
N THR A 16 -17.33 4.01 -0.36
CA THR A 16 -17.39 4.10 -1.83
C THR A 16 -16.91 5.44 -2.37
N GLY A 17 -16.47 6.36 -1.51
CA GLY A 17 -16.03 7.68 -1.95
C GLY A 17 -14.51 7.76 -2.14
N ASP A 18 -14.02 8.98 -2.10
CA ASP A 18 -12.68 9.38 -2.48
C ASP A 18 -11.79 9.76 -1.28
N LEU A 19 -12.27 9.51 -0.06
CA LEU A 19 -11.51 9.73 1.16
C LEU A 19 -10.25 8.85 1.20
N VAL A 20 -9.09 9.49 1.25
CA VAL A 20 -7.79 8.81 1.22
C VAL A 20 -7.16 8.76 2.61
N PRO A 21 -6.76 7.58 3.10
CA PRO A 21 -6.10 7.44 4.40
C PRO A 21 -4.65 7.95 4.36
N VAL A 22 -4.25 8.65 5.43
CA VAL A 22 -2.84 9.04 5.67
C VAL A 22 -2.06 7.81 6.13
N HIS A 23 -0.88 7.60 5.55
CA HIS A 23 -0.12 6.37 5.75
C HIS A 23 0.84 6.42 6.96
N SER A 24 1.38 7.61 7.24
CA SER A 24 2.41 7.84 8.26
C SER A 24 1.94 8.92 9.22
N ILE A 25 2.13 8.67 10.52
CA ILE A 25 1.81 9.66 11.55
C ILE A 25 2.79 10.83 11.53
N LEU A 26 4.01 10.66 10.98
CA LEU A 26 5.01 11.73 10.93
C LEU A 26 4.69 12.75 9.82
N ASP A 27 4.01 12.28 8.78
CA ASP A 27 3.75 13.06 7.57
C ASP A 27 2.39 13.77 7.61
N HIS A 28 1.62 13.57 8.69
CA HIS A 28 0.22 13.99 8.75
C HIS A 28 0.01 15.49 8.51
N GLU A 29 0.97 16.33 8.91
CA GLU A 29 0.89 17.78 8.75
C GLU A 29 0.91 18.22 7.29
N HIS A 30 1.55 17.44 6.41
CA HIS A 30 1.62 17.70 4.98
C HIS A 30 0.37 17.25 4.21
N PHE A 31 -0.64 16.77 4.92
CA PHE A 31 -1.96 16.45 4.37
C PHE A 31 -3.06 17.33 4.97
N ARG A 32 -2.70 18.45 5.61
CA ARG A 32 -3.66 19.46 6.08
C ARG A 32 -4.32 20.19 4.89
N PRO A 33 -5.45 20.88 5.11
CA PRO A 33 -6.05 21.71 4.06
C PRO A 33 -5.03 22.68 3.45
N LEU A 34 -5.12 22.88 2.14
CA LEU A 34 -4.20 23.65 1.29
C LEU A 34 -2.82 23.04 1.05
N CYS A 35 -2.45 21.94 1.72
CA CYS A 35 -1.22 21.24 1.36
C CYS A 35 -1.32 20.70 -0.08
N LEU A 36 -0.20 20.79 -0.80
CA LEU A 36 -0.09 20.26 -2.14
C LEU A 36 0.43 18.83 -2.08
N VAL A 37 -0.16 17.96 -2.88
CA VAL A 37 0.20 16.53 -2.94
C VAL A 37 0.33 16.06 -4.39
N LYS A 38 1.22 15.09 -4.61
CA LYS A 38 1.39 14.42 -5.91
C LYS A 38 0.71 13.07 -5.88
N ARG A 39 0.02 12.69 -6.94
CA ARG A 39 -0.62 11.37 -7.02
C ARG A 39 0.39 10.33 -7.52
N LYS A 40 0.52 9.22 -6.78
CA LYS A 40 1.23 8.02 -7.27
C LYS A 40 0.41 7.35 -8.38
N ARG A 41 1.08 6.58 -9.24
CA ARG A 41 0.38 5.70 -10.18
C ARG A 41 -0.59 4.81 -9.39
N LYS A 42 -1.88 4.80 -9.78
CA LYS A 42 -2.89 4.00 -9.08
C LYS A 42 -2.67 2.53 -9.46
N ALA A 43 -2.28 1.72 -8.49
CA ALA A 43 -2.34 0.27 -8.61
C ALA A 43 -3.80 -0.19 -8.45
N ILE A 44 -4.23 -1.18 -9.23
CA ILE A 44 -5.62 -1.66 -9.21
C ILE A 44 -6.00 -2.26 -7.85
N PHE A 45 -5.03 -2.83 -7.12
CA PHE A 45 -5.23 -3.42 -5.81
C PHE A 45 -5.33 -2.37 -4.69
N HIS A 46 -5.12 -1.08 -4.96
CA HIS A 46 -5.39 -0.01 -4.02
C HIS A 46 -6.82 0.56 -4.22
N PRO A 47 -7.71 0.46 -3.21
CA PRO A 47 -9.08 0.96 -3.34
C PRO A 47 -9.11 2.49 -3.53
N SER A 48 -8.25 3.20 -2.79
CA SER A 48 -8.09 4.65 -2.87
C SER A 48 -6.81 5.06 -3.62
N PRO A 49 -6.77 6.26 -4.21
CA PRO A 49 -5.53 6.82 -4.75
C PRO A 49 -4.46 6.94 -3.66
N CYS A 50 -3.20 6.65 -4.00
CA CYS A 50 -2.07 6.96 -3.13
C CYS A 50 -1.51 8.33 -3.51
N TYR A 51 -1.31 9.18 -2.51
CA TYR A 51 -0.66 10.48 -2.69
C TYR A 51 0.66 10.53 -1.93
N ARG A 52 1.60 11.33 -2.45
CA ARG A 52 2.84 11.72 -1.80
C ARG A 52 2.70 13.15 -1.33
N GLN A 53 3.19 13.39 -0.13
CA GLN A 53 3.34 14.74 0.38
C GLN A 53 4.26 15.57 -0.52
N THR A 54 4.02 16.88 -0.51
CA THR A 54 5.02 17.85 -0.92
C THR A 54 5.30 18.77 0.27
N TRP A 55 6.40 19.49 0.20
CA TRP A 55 6.78 20.46 1.23
C TRP A 55 6.18 21.85 0.99
N TYR A 56 5.15 21.93 0.15
CA TYR A 56 4.55 23.17 -0.29
C TYR A 56 3.04 23.14 -0.03
N THR A 57 2.53 24.28 0.37
CA THR A 57 1.11 24.61 0.39
C THR A 57 0.74 25.39 -0.87
N LEU A 58 -0.56 25.53 -1.12
CA LEU A 58 -1.05 26.37 -2.20
C LEU A 58 -0.55 27.82 -2.05
N ASP A 59 -0.47 28.33 -0.81
CA ASP A 59 0.03 29.69 -0.54
C ASP A 59 1.50 29.87 -0.97
N ASP A 60 2.35 28.85 -0.80
CA ASP A 60 3.79 28.95 -1.11
C ASP A 60 4.07 29.11 -2.61
N VAL A 61 3.15 28.63 -3.45
CA VAL A 61 3.32 28.60 -4.92
C VAL A 61 2.49 29.67 -5.64
N LEU A 62 1.64 30.41 -4.94
CA LEU A 62 0.86 31.50 -5.52
C LEU A 62 1.59 32.84 -5.40
N LEU A 63 1.44 33.69 -6.42
CA LEU A 63 1.87 35.09 -6.35
C LEU A 63 0.91 35.89 -5.43
N PRO A 64 1.39 36.95 -4.77
CA PRO A 64 0.53 37.84 -4.01
C PRO A 64 -0.51 38.49 -4.94
N GLY A 65 -1.73 38.67 -4.45
CA GLY A 65 -2.81 39.34 -5.18
C GLY A 65 -2.47 40.81 -5.49
N GLU A 66 -3.16 41.37 -6.50
CA GLU A 66 -2.94 42.75 -6.97
C GLU A 66 -3.21 43.80 -5.88
N ASP A 67 -4.15 43.52 -4.97
CA ASP A 67 -4.32 44.30 -3.75
C ASP A 67 -3.32 43.83 -2.68
N LYS A 68 -2.33 44.67 -2.39
CA LYS A 68 -1.35 44.51 -1.29
C LYS A 68 -1.96 44.48 0.12
N ARG A 69 -3.26 44.17 0.26
CA ARG A 69 -3.90 43.90 1.53
C ARG A 69 -3.78 42.42 1.84
N SER A 70 -2.76 42.15 2.65
CA SER A 70 -2.71 41.09 3.67
C SER A 70 -2.96 39.66 3.16
N THR A 71 -1.89 38.88 3.20
CA THR A 71 -1.68 37.72 4.09
C THR A 71 -2.72 37.46 5.21
N GLU A 72 -4.02 37.66 4.98
CA GLU A 72 -5.06 36.98 5.73
C GLU A 72 -4.98 35.54 5.26
N SER A 73 -4.22 34.79 6.05
CA SER A 73 -4.07 33.35 6.01
C SER A 73 -5.32 32.71 5.39
N LEU A 74 -5.17 31.98 4.28
CA LEU A 74 -6.25 31.18 3.71
C LEU A 74 -6.80 30.13 4.71
N PHE A 75 -6.08 29.96 5.81
CA PHE A 75 -6.57 29.38 7.05
C PHE A 75 -7.76 30.18 7.59
N PRO A 76 -8.96 29.58 7.70
CA PRO A 76 -10.03 30.21 8.45
C PRO A 76 -9.54 30.41 9.88
N LYS A 77 -9.28 31.67 10.27
CA LYS A 77 -9.22 32.02 11.69
C LYS A 77 -10.58 31.66 12.27
N GLY A 78 -10.52 30.97 13.42
CA GLY A 78 -11.65 30.36 14.09
C GLY A 78 -12.87 31.26 14.16
N ASP A 79 -14.03 30.63 13.99
CA ASP A 79 -15.33 30.99 14.59
C ASP A 79 -16.53 30.68 13.67
N SER A 80 -16.34 30.05 12.50
CA SER A 80 -17.46 29.50 11.73
C SER A 80 -17.12 28.32 10.80
N GLN A 81 -16.35 27.34 11.26
CA GLN A 81 -16.41 26.02 10.62
C GLN A 81 -17.57 25.27 11.28
N ASP A 82 -18.54 24.81 10.48
CA ASP A 82 -19.44 23.72 10.85
C ASP A 82 -18.57 22.47 11.09
N SER A 83 -17.84 22.42 12.21
CA SER A 83 -16.99 21.30 12.53
C SER A 83 -17.89 20.15 12.96
N ARG A 84 -18.08 19.22 12.02
CA ARG A 84 -18.89 18.04 12.27
C ARG A 84 -18.03 17.05 13.03
N GLN A 85 -18.46 16.72 14.25
CA GLN A 85 -17.82 15.73 15.07
C GLN A 85 -18.45 14.36 14.84
N PHE A 86 -17.60 13.33 14.76
CA PHE A 86 -18.01 11.94 14.60
C PHE A 86 -17.28 11.07 15.62
N THR A 87 -17.88 9.95 16.03
CA THR A 87 -17.19 8.95 16.84
C THR A 87 -17.21 7.64 16.12
N VAL A 88 -16.03 7.07 15.87
CA VAL A 88 -15.88 5.78 15.23
C VAL A 88 -15.36 4.79 16.24
N LYS A 89 -16.09 3.69 16.43
CA LYS A 89 -15.72 2.58 17.30
C LYS A 89 -15.62 1.30 16.48
N LYS A 90 -14.58 0.53 16.73
CA LYS A 90 -14.40 -0.77 16.10
C LYS A 90 -13.78 -1.74 17.10
N SER A 91 -14.48 -2.84 17.32
CA SER A 91 -13.97 -4.01 18.01
C SER A 91 -13.95 -5.19 17.02
N ILE A 92 -12.80 -5.85 16.90
CA ILE A 92 -12.64 -7.10 16.17
C ILE A 92 -11.91 -8.08 17.09
N SER A 93 -12.46 -9.29 17.21
CA SER A 93 -11.81 -10.41 17.86
C SER A 93 -11.92 -11.62 16.94
N ASP A 94 -10.89 -11.84 16.13
CA ASP A 94 -10.82 -12.98 15.22
C ASP A 94 -9.95 -14.06 15.86
N ARG A 95 -10.39 -15.31 15.78
CA ARG A 95 -9.61 -16.50 16.15
C ARG A 95 -9.60 -17.46 14.99
N VAL A 96 -8.42 -17.89 14.59
CA VAL A 96 -8.19 -18.92 13.59
C VAL A 96 -7.43 -20.05 14.26
N ASP A 97 -8.06 -21.23 14.33
CA ASP A 97 -7.46 -22.45 14.85
C ASP A 97 -7.09 -23.35 13.67
N GLY A 98 -5.79 -23.55 13.48
CA GLY A 98 -5.21 -24.35 12.40
C GLY A 98 -4.49 -25.57 12.96
N ASN A 99 -4.90 -26.75 12.54
CA ASN A 99 -4.25 -28.01 12.94
C ASN A 99 -3.50 -28.65 11.75
N LEU A 100 -2.19 -28.85 11.91
CA LEU A 100 -1.29 -29.40 10.91
C LEU A 100 -0.71 -30.73 11.38
N SER A 101 -1.27 -31.84 10.93
CA SER A 101 -0.62 -33.16 11.01
C SER A 101 0.57 -33.22 10.05
N LEU A 102 1.79 -33.30 10.59
CA LEU A 102 3.01 -33.56 9.82
C LEU A 102 3.43 -35.02 9.94
N ARG A 103 4.01 -35.58 8.88
CA ARG A 103 4.92 -36.73 9.01
C ARG A 103 6.34 -36.20 8.92
N VAL A 104 7.08 -36.23 10.02
CA VAL A 104 8.51 -35.95 10.04
C VAL A 104 9.18 -37.27 10.43
N ASP A 105 10.00 -37.81 9.53
CA ASP A 105 10.79 -39.04 9.69
C ASP A 105 10.13 -40.10 10.57
N SER A 106 9.24 -40.88 9.96
CA SER A 106 8.55 -42.05 10.54
C SER A 106 7.55 -41.79 11.67
N ALA A 107 7.41 -40.55 12.17
CA ALA A 107 6.42 -40.20 13.18
C ALA A 107 5.47 -39.09 12.69
N SER A 108 4.16 -39.29 12.89
CA SER A 108 3.19 -38.22 12.69
C SER A 108 3.21 -37.29 13.91
N VAL A 109 3.64 -36.04 13.75
CA VAL A 109 3.58 -35.01 14.79
C VAL A 109 2.45 -34.04 14.45
N GLU A 110 1.48 -33.92 15.35
CA GLU A 110 0.39 -32.97 15.23
C GLU A 110 0.85 -31.57 15.68
N LEU A 111 1.06 -30.67 14.72
CA LEU A 111 1.41 -29.28 14.95
C LEU A 111 0.13 -28.43 15.05
N LYS A 112 -0.21 -28.00 16.26
CA LYS A 112 -1.31 -27.05 16.48
C LYS A 112 -0.80 -25.61 16.37
N GLY A 113 -1.58 -24.76 15.71
CA GLY A 113 -1.35 -23.33 15.55
C GLY A 113 -2.65 -22.54 15.77
N VAL A 114 -2.73 -21.75 16.83
CA VAL A 114 -3.84 -20.84 17.12
C VAL A 114 -3.34 -19.42 16.91
N ALA A 115 -3.91 -18.73 15.91
CA ALA A 115 -3.74 -17.30 15.76
C ALA A 115 -4.98 -16.59 16.30
N SER A 116 -4.79 -15.58 17.14
CA SER A 116 -5.87 -14.69 17.57
C SER A 116 -5.47 -13.24 17.41
N LEU A 117 -6.41 -12.45 16.90
CA LEU A 117 -6.25 -11.03 16.65
C LEU A 117 -7.34 -10.28 17.40
N SER A 118 -6.94 -9.45 18.36
CA SER A 118 -7.83 -8.55 19.06
C SER A 118 -7.47 -7.10 18.74
N LYS A 119 -8.48 -6.34 18.31
CA LYS A 119 -8.39 -4.91 17.98
C LYS A 119 -9.57 -4.21 18.62
N GLU A 120 -9.31 -3.19 19.42
CA GLU A 120 -10.36 -2.33 19.96
C GLU A 120 -9.90 -0.89 19.94
N TRP A 121 -10.73 0.00 19.41
CA TRP A 121 -10.46 1.44 19.44
C TRP A 121 -11.74 2.26 19.31
N SER A 122 -11.64 3.49 19.83
CA SER A 122 -12.66 4.52 19.77
C SER A 122 -11.98 5.85 19.49
N ILE A 123 -12.20 6.42 18.29
CA ILE A 123 -11.58 7.68 17.90
C ILE A 123 -12.67 8.70 17.63
N LYS A 124 -12.56 9.88 18.25
CA LYS A 124 -13.38 11.04 17.93
C LYS A 124 -12.72 11.86 16.82
N LEU A 125 -13.50 12.16 15.80
CA LEU A 125 -13.06 12.79 14.57
C LEU A 125 -13.71 14.14 14.42
N GLU A 126 -12.98 15.08 13.85
CA GLU A 126 -13.43 16.39 13.44
C GLU A 126 -13.18 16.54 11.94
N LYS A 127 -14.21 16.94 11.21
CA LYS A 127 -14.10 17.23 9.78
C LYS A 127 -13.73 18.69 9.57
N ASN A 128 -12.56 18.91 8.97
CA ASN A 128 -12.08 20.23 8.56
C ASN A 128 -12.13 20.31 7.03
N HIS A 129 -12.62 21.42 6.49
CA HIS A 129 -12.68 21.58 5.04
C HIS A 129 -12.64 23.04 4.59
N ILE A 130 -12.20 23.21 3.36
CA ILE A 130 -12.27 24.44 2.59
C ILE A 130 -13.25 24.17 1.46
N SER A 131 -14.28 25.01 1.36
CA SER A 131 -15.29 24.84 0.33
C SER A 131 -14.68 25.11 -1.04
N ILE A 132 -15.05 24.29 -2.03
CA ILE A 132 -14.59 24.45 -3.41
C ILE A 132 -14.86 25.86 -3.97
N PRO A 133 -16.01 26.52 -3.68
CA PRO A 133 -16.23 27.91 -4.08
C PRO A 133 -15.20 28.91 -3.52
N LYS A 134 -14.64 28.67 -2.32
CA LYS A 134 -13.57 29.52 -1.77
C LYS A 134 -12.26 29.32 -2.56
N LEU A 135 -11.95 28.09 -2.96
CA LEU A 135 -10.79 27.82 -3.82
C LEU A 135 -10.94 28.47 -5.20
N GLU A 136 -12.15 28.48 -5.78
CA GLU A 136 -12.44 29.16 -7.05
C GLU A 136 -12.30 30.69 -6.95
N ALA A 137 -12.71 31.29 -5.82
CA ALA A 137 -12.47 32.73 -5.61
C ALA A 137 -10.97 33.05 -5.65
N LEU A 138 -10.13 32.22 -5.01
CA LEU A 138 -8.68 32.41 -5.00
C LEU A 138 -8.03 32.34 -6.38
N LYS A 139 -8.57 31.52 -7.28
CA LYS A 139 -8.12 31.46 -8.67
C LYS A 139 -8.28 32.80 -9.37
N THR A 140 -9.34 33.55 -9.08
CA THR A 140 -9.56 34.88 -9.68
C THR A 140 -8.65 35.95 -9.09
N GLU A 141 -8.18 35.76 -7.85
CA GLU A 141 -7.39 36.74 -7.10
C GLU A 141 -5.87 36.54 -7.23
N ARG A 142 -5.41 35.29 -7.40
CA ARG A 142 -3.99 34.94 -7.36
C ARG A 142 -3.57 34.04 -8.51
N LYS A 143 -2.43 34.37 -9.12
CA LYS A 143 -1.80 33.59 -10.20
C LYS A 143 -0.75 32.62 -9.65
N MET A 144 -0.51 31.54 -10.37
CA MET A 144 0.54 30.57 -10.05
C MET A 144 1.91 31.20 -10.32
N ASN A 145 2.85 31.02 -9.40
CA ASN A 145 4.23 31.46 -9.58
C ASN A 145 4.96 30.52 -10.55
N ALA A 146 4.93 30.84 -11.85
CA ALA A 146 5.62 30.07 -12.89
C ALA A 146 7.16 30.04 -12.72
N ASN A 147 7.72 30.94 -11.92
CA ASN A 147 9.16 30.95 -11.61
C ASN A 147 9.51 30.11 -10.37
N HIS A 148 8.52 29.55 -9.68
CA HIS A 148 8.77 28.67 -8.55
C HIS A 148 9.43 27.37 -9.04
N SER A 149 10.59 27.03 -8.48
CA SER A 149 11.42 25.90 -8.92
C SER A 149 10.64 24.57 -8.93
N PHE A 150 9.84 24.31 -7.89
CA PHE A 150 8.94 23.16 -7.81
C PHE A 150 7.93 23.10 -8.98
N ILE A 151 7.25 24.21 -9.30
CA ILE A 151 6.26 24.26 -10.38
C ILE A 151 6.93 24.01 -11.75
N GLN A 152 8.11 24.58 -11.98
CA GLN A 152 8.87 24.35 -13.22
C GLN A 152 9.27 22.88 -13.38
N GLN A 153 9.68 22.21 -12.30
CA GLN A 153 10.02 20.79 -12.35
C GLN A 153 8.79 19.92 -12.58
N LEU A 154 7.67 20.26 -11.94
CA LEU A 154 6.40 19.57 -12.08
C LEU A 154 5.90 19.61 -13.54
N GLN A 155 5.94 20.78 -14.17
CA GLN A 155 5.55 20.96 -15.58
C GLN A 155 6.49 20.19 -16.53
N LYS A 156 7.81 20.21 -16.30
CA LYS A 156 8.78 19.44 -17.10
C LYS A 156 8.53 17.94 -17.06
N LYS A 157 8.07 17.41 -15.92
CA LYS A 157 7.75 15.99 -15.73
C LYS A 157 6.32 15.63 -16.10
N ASN A 158 5.50 16.60 -16.50
CA ASN A 158 4.07 16.43 -16.74
C ASN A 158 3.36 15.70 -15.56
N GLN A 159 3.73 16.08 -14.32
CA GLN A 159 3.17 15.47 -13.12
C GLN A 159 1.90 16.20 -12.68
N ASN A 160 0.88 15.43 -12.30
CA ASN A 160 -0.36 16.00 -11.78
C ASN A 160 -0.18 16.47 -10.34
N LEU A 161 -0.62 17.70 -10.08
CA LEU A 161 -0.63 18.32 -8.76
C LEU A 161 -2.06 18.32 -8.21
N TYR A 162 -2.20 18.15 -6.90
CA TYR A 162 -3.50 18.15 -6.23
C TYR A 162 -3.41 19.01 -4.97
N VAL A 163 -4.52 19.63 -4.59
CA VAL A 163 -4.64 20.38 -3.34
C VAL A 163 -5.60 19.66 -2.40
N VAL A 164 -5.18 19.51 -1.15
CA VAL A 164 -6.05 18.98 -0.10
C VAL A 164 -7.09 20.04 0.27
N HIS A 165 -8.38 19.69 0.19
CA HIS A 165 -9.46 20.63 0.51
C HIS A 165 -10.36 20.15 1.65
N GLU A 166 -10.26 18.88 2.06
CA GLU A 166 -11.04 18.32 3.15
C GLU A 166 -10.18 17.30 3.92
N THR A 167 -10.25 17.33 5.25
CA THR A 167 -9.53 16.45 6.15
C THR A 167 -10.44 15.92 7.25
N LEU A 168 -10.15 14.69 7.70
CA LEU A 168 -10.63 14.14 8.95
C LEU A 168 -9.48 14.12 9.93
N GLU A 169 -9.64 14.83 11.04
CA GLU A 169 -8.64 15.02 12.07
C GLU A 169 -9.13 14.45 13.41
N THR A 170 -8.21 14.13 14.31
CA THR A 170 -8.56 13.76 15.68
C THR A 170 -9.02 14.98 16.48
N SER A 171 -10.20 14.91 17.11
CA SER A 171 -10.69 16.00 17.95
C SER A 171 -10.02 16.04 19.34
N GLU A 172 -9.49 14.89 19.79
CA GLU A 172 -8.79 14.70 21.06
C GLU A 172 -7.65 13.68 20.89
N GLU A 173 -6.73 13.65 21.84
CA GLU A 173 -5.70 12.61 21.87
C GLU A 173 -6.37 11.24 22.11
N THR A 174 -5.98 10.24 21.31
CA THR A 174 -6.56 8.90 21.37
C THR A 174 -5.48 7.84 21.25
N SER A 175 -5.69 6.67 21.83
CA SER A 175 -4.81 5.52 21.64
C SER A 175 -5.49 4.45 20.80
N TYR A 176 -4.69 3.75 20.01
CA TYR A 176 -5.08 2.53 19.34
C TYR A 176 -4.20 1.40 19.86
N GLU A 177 -4.82 0.28 20.26
CA GLU A 177 -4.13 -0.93 20.69
C GLU A 177 -4.54 -2.13 19.83
N GLU A 178 -3.54 -2.92 19.44
CA GLU A 178 -3.71 -4.19 18.72
C GLU A 178 -2.92 -5.27 19.48
N THR A 179 -3.57 -6.38 19.77
CA THR A 179 -2.91 -7.57 20.32
C THR A 179 -3.01 -8.69 19.30
N ILE A 180 -1.85 -9.14 18.83
CA ILE A 180 -1.71 -10.31 17.97
C ILE A 180 -1.10 -11.41 18.83
N LYS A 181 -1.84 -12.49 19.05
CA LYS A 181 -1.29 -13.71 19.66
C LYS A 181 -1.18 -14.76 18.57
N ALA A 182 0.04 -15.16 18.25
CA ALA A 182 0.28 -16.32 17.41
C ALA A 182 0.92 -17.40 18.27
N GLU A 183 0.11 -18.39 18.62
CA GLU A 183 0.51 -19.51 19.47
C GLU A 183 0.57 -20.78 18.64
N GLY A 184 1.54 -21.64 18.92
CA GLY A 184 1.63 -22.96 18.32
C GLY A 184 2.89 -23.21 17.51
N SER A 185 3.16 -24.50 17.35
CA SER A 185 4.45 -25.03 16.91
C SER A 185 4.83 -24.61 15.49
N PHE A 186 3.87 -24.60 14.56
CA PHE A 186 4.13 -24.25 13.15
C PHE A 186 4.46 -22.77 12.94
N VAL A 187 3.68 -21.86 13.52
CA VAL A 187 3.97 -20.41 13.43
C VAL A 187 5.27 -20.09 14.14
N THR A 188 5.52 -20.69 15.30
CA THR A 188 6.81 -20.57 16.01
C THR A 188 7.97 -21.05 15.13
N GLN A 189 7.80 -22.13 14.37
CA GLN A 189 8.83 -22.64 13.45
C GLN A 189 9.11 -21.66 12.31
N LEU A 190 8.08 -21.06 11.70
CA LEU A 190 8.25 -20.05 10.64
C LEU A 190 8.99 -18.81 11.16
N TYR A 191 8.59 -18.29 12.31
CA TYR A 191 9.27 -17.13 12.92
C TYR A 191 10.69 -17.45 13.38
N ALA A 192 10.94 -18.66 13.89
CA ALA A 192 12.29 -19.08 14.26
C ALA A 192 13.18 -19.18 13.01
N LYS A 193 12.65 -19.75 11.93
CA LYS A 193 13.34 -19.96 10.66
C LYS A 193 13.67 -18.66 9.93
N PHE A 194 12.70 -17.76 9.81
CA PHE A 194 12.85 -16.57 8.96
C PHE A 194 13.19 -15.29 9.71
N CYS A 195 12.86 -15.21 11.00
CA CYS A 195 13.00 -13.99 11.80
C CYS A 195 13.88 -14.18 13.04
N ALA A 196 14.41 -15.39 13.28
CA ALA A 196 15.13 -15.76 14.50
C ALA A 196 14.35 -15.41 15.80
N LYS A 197 13.02 -15.50 15.76
CA LYS A 197 12.10 -15.14 16.87
C LYS A 197 11.23 -16.34 17.27
N GLY A 198 10.93 -16.48 18.56
CA GLY A 198 10.11 -17.57 19.11
C GLY A 198 8.60 -17.29 19.12
N THR A 199 7.88 -17.79 20.14
CA THR A 199 6.46 -17.49 20.37
C THR A 199 6.22 -15.99 20.56
N ARG A 200 5.21 -15.45 19.86
CA ARG A 200 4.98 -14.00 19.79
C ARG A 200 3.56 -13.66 20.28
N GLU A 201 3.50 -13.09 21.49
CA GLU A 201 2.42 -12.18 21.87
C GLU A 201 2.91 -10.77 21.59
N ASN A 202 2.33 -10.15 20.56
CA ASN A 202 2.69 -8.81 20.12
C ASN A 202 1.56 -7.87 20.51
N ARG A 203 1.72 -7.21 21.65
CA ARG A 203 0.87 -6.08 22.04
C ARG A 203 1.54 -4.79 21.57
N GLN A 204 0.85 -4.09 20.68
CA GLN A 204 1.35 -2.84 20.14
C GLN A 204 0.30 -1.76 20.36
N GLY A 205 0.75 -0.56 20.73
CA GLY A 205 -0.09 0.62 20.82
C GLY A 205 0.53 1.80 20.09
N ILE A 206 -0.32 2.72 19.62
CA ILE A 206 0.09 4.05 19.15
C ILE A 206 -0.80 5.09 19.78
N THR A 207 -0.19 6.17 20.27
CA THR A 207 -0.90 7.38 20.69
C THR A 207 -0.98 8.33 19.51
N ILE A 208 -2.19 8.74 19.17
CA ILE A 208 -2.48 9.68 18.09
C ILE A 208 -2.83 11.02 18.75
N PRO A 209 -2.03 12.09 18.51
CA PRO A 209 -2.24 13.38 19.15
C PRO A 209 -3.52 14.04 18.62
N LYS A 210 -4.02 15.04 19.34
CA LYS A 210 -5.12 15.92 18.87
C LYS A 210 -4.71 16.69 17.61
N GLY A 211 -5.62 16.87 16.65
CA GLY A 211 -5.37 17.57 15.38
C GLY A 211 -4.54 16.77 14.38
N CYS A 212 -4.44 15.45 14.57
CA CYS A 212 -3.75 14.56 13.67
C CYS A 212 -4.64 14.22 12.47
N THR A 213 -4.17 14.50 11.25
CA THR A 213 -4.88 14.21 10.01
C THR A 213 -4.83 12.71 9.73
N LEU A 214 -6.01 12.07 9.71
CA LEU A 214 -6.15 10.63 9.52
C LEU A 214 -6.51 10.27 8.09
N ALA A 215 -7.32 11.11 7.44
CA ALA A 215 -7.72 10.94 6.05
C ALA A 215 -8.03 12.30 5.42
N PHE A 216 -7.99 12.37 4.09
CA PHE A 216 -8.19 13.62 3.36
C PHE A 216 -8.82 13.39 1.99
N ARG A 217 -9.35 14.47 1.39
CA ARG A 217 -9.73 14.53 -0.02
C ARG A 217 -8.92 15.61 -0.72
N ALA A 218 -8.53 15.30 -1.95
CA ALA A 218 -7.72 16.19 -2.76
C ALA A 218 -8.34 16.35 -4.15
N ILE A 219 -8.31 17.57 -4.66
CA ILE A 219 -8.80 17.93 -6.00
C ILE A 219 -7.61 18.27 -6.89
N GLN A 220 -7.67 17.87 -8.15
CA GLN A 220 -6.58 18.09 -9.09
C GLN A 220 -6.48 19.56 -9.50
N LEU A 221 -5.24 20.03 -9.60
CA LEU A 221 -4.87 21.34 -10.13
C LEU A 221 -4.32 21.18 -11.55
N THR A 222 -4.82 21.99 -12.48
CA THR A 222 -4.20 22.17 -13.79
C THR A 222 -3.50 23.52 -13.81
N ILE A 223 -2.31 23.58 -14.43
CA ILE A 223 -1.50 24.81 -14.50
C ILE A 223 -1.19 25.08 -15.96
N THR A 224 -1.70 26.19 -16.48
CA THR A 224 -1.54 26.60 -17.89
C THR A 224 -1.13 28.07 -17.92
N ASP A 225 0.08 28.35 -18.45
CA ASP A 225 0.59 29.71 -18.67
C ASP A 225 0.49 30.64 -17.44
N GLY A 226 0.77 30.09 -16.23
CA GLY A 226 0.70 30.82 -14.96
C GLY A 226 -0.70 31.01 -14.39
N SER A 227 -1.75 30.63 -15.13
CA SER A 227 -3.10 30.42 -14.60
C SER A 227 -3.22 29.01 -14.04
N TRP A 228 -4.13 28.82 -13.10
CA TRP A 228 -4.43 27.50 -12.54
C TRP A 228 -5.94 27.27 -12.45
N ASP A 229 -6.36 26.01 -12.54
CA ASP A 229 -7.77 25.62 -12.48
C ASP A 229 -7.98 24.35 -11.64
N LEU A 230 -9.21 24.15 -11.15
CA LEU A 230 -9.64 22.93 -10.49
C LEU A 230 -10.22 21.96 -11.51
N GLN A 231 -9.71 20.73 -11.50
CA GLN A 231 -10.28 19.65 -12.30
C GLN A 231 -11.28 18.85 -11.47
N TYR A 232 -12.57 19.13 -11.72
CA TYR A 232 -13.73 18.51 -11.07
C TYR A 232 -13.96 17.06 -11.47
N PHE A 233 -13.69 16.76 -12.74
CA PHE A 233 -13.85 15.44 -13.31
C PHE A 233 -12.46 14.94 -13.68
N PRO A 234 -11.90 13.97 -12.94
CA PRO A 234 -10.66 13.35 -13.37
C PRO A 234 -10.91 12.75 -14.76
N GLU A 235 -10.01 13.02 -15.70
CA GLU A 235 -10.02 12.28 -16.97
C GLU A 235 -9.88 10.80 -16.62
N SER A 236 -10.99 10.07 -16.72
CA SER A 236 -10.91 8.63 -16.80
C SER A 236 -10.12 8.37 -18.07
N SER A 237 -8.88 7.89 -17.96
CA SER A 237 -8.25 7.26 -19.10
C SER A 237 -9.27 6.26 -19.63
N ASN A 238 -9.83 6.54 -20.81
CA ASN A 238 -10.88 5.75 -21.41
C ASN A 238 -10.33 4.35 -21.69
N MET A 239 -10.39 3.45 -20.71
CA MET A 239 -10.54 2.02 -20.95
C MET A 239 -12.00 1.68 -20.73
N PHE A 240 -12.81 2.14 -21.69
CA PHE A 240 -14.04 1.45 -22.04
C PHE A 240 -13.66 0.10 -22.63
N VAL A 241 -13.53 -0.90 -21.77
CA VAL A 241 -13.86 -2.29 -22.10
C VAL A 241 -14.49 -2.88 -20.86
N SER A 242 -15.60 -3.58 -21.06
CA SER A 242 -16.34 -4.40 -20.11
C SER A 242 -15.52 -5.59 -19.57
N ASP A 243 -14.20 -5.45 -19.49
CA ASP A 243 -13.29 -6.46 -18.99
C ASP A 243 -13.30 -6.46 -17.47
N GLY A 244 -13.52 -7.64 -16.90
CA GLY A 244 -13.54 -7.87 -15.46
C GLY A 244 -12.28 -7.35 -14.78
N LYS A 245 -12.37 -7.02 -13.49
CA LYS A 245 -11.25 -6.47 -12.69
C LYS A 245 -9.98 -7.33 -12.79
N LEU A 246 -10.11 -8.63 -13.07
CA LEU A 246 -9.01 -9.58 -13.24
C LEU A 246 -8.21 -9.35 -14.49
N HIS A 247 -8.88 -9.12 -15.62
CA HIS A 247 -8.18 -8.85 -16.85
C HIS A 247 -7.33 -7.58 -16.72
N ARG A 248 -7.90 -6.53 -16.11
CA ARG A 248 -7.18 -5.28 -15.84
C ARG A 248 -5.97 -5.49 -14.92
N LEU A 249 -6.11 -6.29 -13.86
CA LEU A 249 -4.99 -6.64 -12.98
C LEU A 249 -3.89 -7.40 -13.73
N GLN A 250 -4.25 -8.37 -14.57
CA GLN A 250 -3.28 -9.14 -15.34
C GLN A 250 -2.51 -8.26 -16.33
N VAL A 251 -3.20 -7.36 -17.02
CA VAL A 251 -2.55 -6.39 -17.93
C VAL A 251 -1.63 -5.47 -17.14
N GLU A 252 -2.09 -4.88 -16.03
CA GLU A 252 -1.28 -3.97 -15.21
C GLU A 252 -0.01 -4.63 -14.65
N VAL A 253 -0.14 -5.84 -14.11
CA VAL A 253 1.00 -6.61 -13.56
C VAL A 253 1.98 -6.97 -14.67
N LYS A 254 1.49 -7.41 -15.82
CA LYS A 254 2.36 -7.78 -16.94
C LYS A 254 3.10 -6.56 -17.47
N ASP A 255 2.40 -5.45 -17.73
CA ASP A 255 3.00 -4.23 -18.26
C ASP A 255 4.06 -3.62 -17.31
N THR A 256 3.82 -3.72 -15.99
CA THR A 256 4.70 -3.14 -14.98
C THR A 256 5.88 -4.05 -14.66
N CYS A 257 5.65 -5.36 -14.51
CA CYS A 257 6.66 -6.31 -14.03
C CYS A 257 7.40 -7.07 -15.16
N GLN A 258 6.99 -6.94 -16.43
CA GLN A 258 7.68 -7.58 -17.56
C GLN A 258 9.15 -7.16 -17.67
N ILE A 259 9.53 -6.00 -17.11
CA ILE A 259 10.93 -5.57 -17.08
C ILE A 259 11.83 -6.59 -16.35
N PHE A 260 11.32 -7.28 -15.33
CA PHE A 260 12.07 -8.33 -14.64
C PHE A 260 12.37 -9.51 -15.55
N SER A 261 11.52 -9.82 -16.54
CA SER A 261 11.77 -10.91 -17.51
C SER A 261 12.97 -10.63 -18.42
N ASN A 262 13.41 -9.38 -18.53
CA ASN A 262 14.56 -8.99 -19.34
C ASN A 262 15.88 -9.03 -18.55
N LEU A 263 15.84 -9.37 -17.26
CA LEU A 263 17.03 -9.50 -16.43
C LEU A 263 17.80 -10.79 -16.78
N SER A 264 19.11 -10.80 -16.54
CA SER A 264 19.91 -12.02 -16.63
C SER A 264 19.65 -12.95 -15.44
N SER A 265 19.99 -14.24 -15.60
CA SER A 265 19.98 -15.27 -14.54
C SER A 265 20.59 -14.77 -13.22
N ASP A 266 21.76 -14.14 -13.30
CA ASP A 266 22.49 -13.65 -12.12
C ASP A 266 21.72 -12.53 -11.39
N LEU A 267 21.04 -11.66 -12.14
CA LEU A 267 20.25 -10.57 -11.58
C LEU A 267 18.95 -11.06 -10.96
N PHE A 268 18.35 -12.15 -11.45
CA PHE A 268 17.19 -12.75 -10.80
C PHE A 268 17.48 -13.15 -9.35
N VAL A 269 18.64 -13.77 -9.11
CA VAL A 269 19.08 -14.19 -7.77
C VAL A 269 19.26 -12.97 -6.86
N VAL A 270 19.87 -11.89 -7.38
CA VAL A 270 20.08 -10.65 -6.62
C VAL A 270 18.75 -10.01 -6.22
N PHE A 271 17.82 -9.86 -7.17
CA PHE A 271 16.51 -9.26 -6.91
C PHE A 271 15.69 -10.14 -5.96
N LEU A 272 15.65 -11.45 -6.18
CA LEU A 272 14.92 -12.37 -5.32
C LEU A 272 15.45 -12.36 -3.88
N LYS A 273 16.78 -12.33 -3.70
CA LYS A 273 17.42 -12.24 -2.38
C LYS A 273 16.98 -10.97 -1.64
N ALA A 274 17.03 -9.82 -2.31
CA ALA A 274 16.62 -8.55 -1.72
C ALA A 274 15.12 -8.52 -1.40
N ILE A 275 14.25 -9.02 -2.29
CA ILE A 275 12.80 -9.12 -2.04
C ILE A 275 12.50 -10.04 -0.85
N LYS A 276 13.18 -11.20 -0.75
CA LYS A 276 13.06 -12.09 0.42
C LYS A 276 13.51 -11.39 1.71
N ALA A 277 14.55 -10.56 1.66
CA ALA A 277 15.03 -9.82 2.84
C ALA A 277 14.02 -8.78 3.31
N VAL A 278 13.43 -7.98 2.42
CA VAL A 278 12.41 -6.98 2.80
C VAL A 278 11.11 -7.60 3.30
N MET A 279 10.79 -8.83 2.88
CA MET A 279 9.65 -9.59 3.44
C MET A 279 9.88 -10.02 4.90
N ARG A 280 11.14 -10.10 5.35
CA ARG A 280 11.53 -10.53 6.71
C ARG A 280 11.77 -9.35 7.64
N ASP A 281 12.31 -8.26 7.10
CA ASP A 281 12.73 -7.08 7.86
C ASP A 281 12.03 -5.81 7.36
N ARG A 282 11.25 -5.21 8.26
CA ARG A 282 10.50 -3.98 7.98
C ARG A 282 11.41 -2.77 7.76
N ASN A 283 12.58 -2.72 8.39
CA ASN A 283 13.52 -1.62 8.19
C ASN A 283 14.09 -1.66 6.77
N LEU A 284 14.44 -2.86 6.28
CA LEU A 284 14.90 -3.04 4.91
C LEU A 284 13.80 -2.71 3.90
N PHE A 285 12.56 -3.09 4.21
CA PHE A 285 11.39 -2.72 3.40
C PHE A 285 11.24 -1.20 3.26
N GLU A 286 11.32 -0.47 4.37
CA GLU A 286 11.17 0.98 4.41
C GLU A 286 12.35 1.70 3.74
N GLU A 287 13.57 1.20 3.90
CA GLU A 287 14.77 1.70 3.23
C GLU A 287 14.65 1.54 1.71
N LEU A 288 14.33 0.33 1.23
CA LEU A 288 14.21 0.08 -0.21
C LEU A 288 13.08 0.91 -0.82
N THR A 289 11.94 1.01 -0.13
CA THR A 289 10.82 1.87 -0.53
C THR A 289 11.33 3.29 -0.73
N HIS A 290 11.89 3.94 0.30
CA HIS A 290 12.39 5.32 0.23
C HIS A 290 13.38 5.55 -0.91
N LYS A 291 14.27 4.59 -1.18
CA LYS A 291 15.24 4.72 -2.29
C LYS A 291 14.57 4.67 -3.65
N MET A 292 13.65 3.72 -3.87
CA MET A 292 12.93 3.63 -5.15
C MET A 292 12.04 4.86 -5.36
N GLU A 293 11.43 5.34 -4.29
CA GLU A 293 10.69 6.58 -4.25
C GLU A 293 11.54 7.79 -4.68
N ALA A 294 12.72 7.96 -4.08
CA ALA A 294 13.65 9.02 -4.43
C ALA A 294 14.11 8.94 -5.90
N VAL A 295 14.38 7.73 -6.41
CA VAL A 295 14.75 7.52 -7.82
C VAL A 295 13.67 8.03 -8.77
N LEU A 296 12.40 7.77 -8.45
CA LEU A 296 11.24 8.17 -9.27
C LEU A 296 10.95 9.68 -9.15
N ASP A 297 11.19 10.27 -7.98
CA ASP A 297 10.90 11.68 -7.72
C ASP A 297 12.02 12.65 -8.16
N GLU A 298 13.29 12.25 -8.09
CA GLU A 298 14.43 13.12 -8.40
C GLU A 298 14.77 13.18 -9.90
N THR A 299 15.41 14.26 -10.34
CA THR A 299 15.96 14.46 -11.70
C THR A 299 17.45 14.14 -11.80
N GLY A 300 18.12 13.94 -10.66
CA GLY A 300 19.56 13.67 -10.58
C GLY A 300 19.92 12.20 -10.35
N SER A 301 21.21 11.92 -10.15
CA SER A 301 21.69 10.62 -9.67
C SER A 301 21.33 10.49 -8.19
N CYS A 302 20.28 9.72 -7.89
CA CYS A 302 19.99 9.29 -6.53
C CYS A 302 21.11 8.34 -6.09
N GLU A 303 21.65 8.57 -4.89
CA GLU A 303 22.72 7.73 -4.36
C GLU A 303 22.12 6.48 -3.70
N LEU A 304 22.27 5.33 -4.38
CA LEU A 304 21.77 4.05 -3.92
C LEU A 304 22.80 3.33 -3.02
N LYS A 305 23.20 3.98 -1.92
CA LYS A 305 24.06 3.36 -0.90
C LYS A 305 23.23 2.75 0.23
N THR A 306 23.72 1.64 0.77
CA THR A 306 23.13 0.98 1.94
C THR A 306 24.24 0.40 2.80
N GLU A 307 23.99 0.33 4.12
CA GLU A 307 24.82 -0.43 5.05
C GLU A 307 24.39 -1.91 5.09
N SER A 308 23.19 -2.23 4.63
CA SER A 308 22.64 -3.58 4.64
C SER A 308 23.31 -4.47 3.58
N PRO A 309 23.90 -5.61 3.97
CA PRO A 309 24.46 -6.56 3.00
C PRO A 309 23.38 -7.19 2.12
N ASP A 310 22.11 -7.21 2.55
CA ASP A 310 21.02 -7.84 1.81
C ASP A 310 20.50 -6.97 0.66
N LEU A 311 20.62 -5.65 0.76
CA LEU A 311 20.22 -4.70 -0.29
C LEU A 311 21.39 -4.24 -1.15
N LYS A 312 22.64 -4.43 -0.69
CA LYS A 312 23.85 -3.89 -1.33
C LYS A 312 23.99 -4.29 -2.79
N ASP A 313 23.82 -5.57 -3.09
CA ASP A 313 23.98 -6.10 -4.45
C ASP A 313 22.91 -5.53 -5.37
N LEU A 314 21.64 -5.53 -4.94
CA LEU A 314 20.51 -4.97 -5.69
C LEU A 314 20.74 -3.48 -6.01
N LEU A 315 21.07 -2.69 -4.98
CA LEU A 315 21.26 -1.25 -5.14
C LEU A 315 22.45 -0.91 -6.02
N SER A 316 23.53 -1.70 -5.97
CA SER A 316 24.68 -1.56 -6.87
C SER A 316 24.27 -1.82 -8.32
N CYS A 317 23.54 -2.91 -8.58
CA CYS A 317 23.03 -3.21 -9.92
C CYS A 317 22.10 -2.11 -10.47
N LEU A 318 21.29 -1.51 -9.60
CA LEU A 318 20.42 -0.39 -9.97
C LEU A 318 21.24 0.88 -10.26
N GLN A 319 22.30 1.14 -9.48
CA GLN A 319 23.18 2.30 -9.65
C GLN A 319 23.95 2.24 -10.99
N ASP A 320 24.36 1.05 -11.42
CA ASP A 320 25.11 0.82 -12.66
C ASP A 320 24.21 0.77 -13.91
N SER A 321 22.89 0.75 -13.72
CA SER A 321 21.91 0.69 -14.80
C SER A 321 21.75 2.04 -15.52
N SER A 322 21.44 2.00 -16.83
CA SER A 322 21.06 3.22 -17.55
C SER A 322 19.86 3.91 -16.88
N ARG A 323 19.79 5.25 -16.95
CA ARG A 323 18.71 6.00 -16.28
C ARG A 323 17.31 5.54 -16.67
N TYR A 324 17.12 5.19 -17.95
CA TYR A 324 15.85 4.65 -18.44
C TYR A 324 15.49 3.32 -17.76
N LEU A 325 16.44 2.39 -17.71
CA LEU A 325 16.26 1.08 -17.08
C LEU A 325 16.05 1.21 -15.57
N LEU A 326 16.83 2.06 -14.90
CA LEU A 326 16.70 2.36 -13.48
C LEU A 326 15.30 2.84 -13.13
N LEU A 327 14.72 3.77 -13.90
CA LEU A 327 13.36 4.25 -13.66
C LEU A 327 12.32 3.13 -13.82
N LYS A 328 12.47 2.27 -14.83
CA LYS A 328 11.56 1.15 -15.05
C LYS A 328 11.66 0.07 -13.97
N LEU A 329 12.88 -0.22 -13.51
CA LEU A 329 13.10 -1.16 -12.40
C LEU A 329 12.58 -0.56 -11.08
N ALA A 330 12.82 0.72 -10.81
CA ALA A 330 12.28 1.38 -9.62
C ALA A 330 10.75 1.39 -9.62
N GLU A 331 10.11 1.59 -10.78
CA GLU A 331 8.66 1.48 -10.94
C GLU A 331 8.16 0.06 -10.59
N ALA A 332 8.80 -0.97 -11.15
CA ALA A 332 8.42 -2.37 -10.90
C ALA A 332 8.70 -2.83 -9.45
N ILE A 333 9.81 -2.40 -8.85
CA ILE A 333 10.13 -2.67 -7.45
C ILE A 333 9.12 -1.97 -6.54
N THR A 334 8.82 -0.69 -6.79
CA THR A 334 7.82 0.05 -6.00
C THR A 334 6.46 -0.63 -6.08
N TYR A 335 6.03 -1.06 -7.27
CA TYR A 335 4.78 -1.81 -7.46
C TYR A 335 4.76 -3.14 -6.69
N THR A 336 5.90 -3.84 -6.65
CA THR A 336 6.05 -5.07 -5.87
C THR A 336 5.97 -4.80 -4.37
N LEU A 337 6.66 -3.78 -3.89
CA LEU A 337 6.65 -3.38 -2.48
C LEU A 337 5.24 -2.95 -2.04
N ASP A 338 4.55 -2.17 -2.86
CA ASP A 338 3.16 -1.78 -2.63
C ASP A 338 2.25 -3.01 -2.47
N ALA A 339 2.42 -4.04 -3.31
CA ALA A 339 1.66 -5.28 -3.17
C ALA A 339 2.00 -6.05 -1.87
N LEU A 340 3.29 -6.12 -1.51
CA LEU A 340 3.72 -6.77 -0.26
C LEU A 340 3.20 -6.02 0.99
N ASP A 341 3.10 -4.69 0.95
CA ASP A 341 2.61 -3.85 2.05
C ASP A 341 1.09 -3.94 2.29
N GLU A 342 0.35 -4.52 1.34
CA GLU A 342 -1.06 -4.87 1.51
C GLU A 342 -1.27 -6.23 2.17
N LEU A 343 -0.23 -7.07 2.22
CA LEU A 343 -0.26 -8.37 2.89
C LEU A 343 0.09 -8.24 4.38
N THR A 344 -0.38 -9.20 5.18
CA THR A 344 -0.03 -9.30 6.60
C THR A 344 1.38 -9.85 6.80
N GLU A 345 2.02 -9.54 7.94
CA GLU A 345 3.36 -10.08 8.29
C GLU A 345 3.40 -11.62 8.18
N ASP A 346 2.37 -12.29 8.68
CA ASP A 346 2.26 -13.75 8.61
C ASP A 346 2.12 -14.27 7.18
N GLN A 347 1.38 -13.58 6.30
CA GLN A 347 1.29 -13.94 4.88
C GLN A 347 2.63 -13.82 4.17
N LEU A 348 3.45 -12.83 4.52
CA LEU A 348 4.81 -12.70 3.96
C LEU A 348 5.68 -13.90 4.37
N LEU A 349 5.58 -14.38 5.61
CA LEU A 349 6.29 -15.58 6.05
C LEU A 349 5.79 -16.86 5.34
N LEU A 350 4.48 -16.97 5.12
CA LEU A 350 3.90 -18.09 4.35
C LEU A 350 4.36 -18.06 2.88
N LEU A 351 4.49 -16.88 2.29
CA LEU A 351 5.05 -16.72 0.94
C LEU A 351 6.52 -17.16 0.89
N LEU A 352 7.33 -16.80 1.88
CA LEU A 352 8.72 -17.25 1.97
C LEU A 352 8.83 -18.77 2.05
N GLU A 353 8.00 -19.40 2.88
CA GLU A 353 7.93 -20.86 2.97
C GLU A 353 7.51 -21.49 1.64
N SER A 354 6.53 -20.88 0.97
CA SER A 354 6.03 -21.35 -0.33
C SER A 354 7.08 -21.30 -1.45
N LEU A 355 8.05 -20.38 -1.34
CA LEU A 355 9.19 -20.32 -2.28
C LEU A 355 10.20 -21.44 -2.03
N GLU A 356 10.41 -21.85 -0.78
CA GLU A 356 11.32 -22.96 -0.44
C GLU A 356 10.73 -24.30 -0.85
N GLU A 357 9.42 -24.48 -0.65
CA GLU A 357 8.67 -25.66 -1.10
C GLU A 357 8.40 -25.66 -2.62
N LYS A 358 8.81 -24.61 -3.35
CA LYS A 358 8.65 -24.45 -4.81
C LYS A 358 7.20 -24.55 -5.28
N ILE A 359 6.23 -24.14 -4.45
CA ILE A 359 4.78 -24.19 -4.75
C ILE A 359 4.19 -22.87 -5.23
N ALA A 360 4.98 -21.79 -5.27
CA ALA A 360 4.50 -20.45 -5.66
C ALA A 360 3.84 -20.43 -7.06
N SER A 361 4.31 -21.26 -7.99
CA SER A 361 3.75 -21.36 -9.35
C SER A 361 2.34 -21.96 -9.36
N GLN A 362 2.11 -22.98 -8.54
CA GLN A 362 0.79 -23.61 -8.37
C GLN A 362 -0.15 -22.68 -7.62
N GLN A 363 0.33 -22.01 -6.57
CA GLN A 363 -0.42 -20.98 -5.84
C GLN A 363 -0.81 -19.81 -6.75
N LEU A 364 0.06 -19.38 -7.66
CA LEU A 364 -0.25 -18.33 -8.62
C LEU A 364 -1.38 -18.73 -9.57
N LYS A 365 -1.39 -19.98 -10.07
CA LYS A 365 -2.48 -20.50 -10.90
C LYS A 365 -3.79 -20.54 -10.11
N LEU A 366 -3.71 -21.04 -8.88
CA LEU A 366 -4.82 -21.11 -7.96
C LEU A 366 -5.42 -19.72 -7.69
N VAL A 367 -4.62 -18.75 -7.26
CA VAL A 367 -5.09 -17.37 -7.01
C VAL A 367 -5.61 -16.70 -8.29
N ARG A 368 -5.02 -16.99 -9.46
CA ARG A 368 -5.52 -16.48 -10.74
C ARG A 368 -6.96 -16.91 -11.03
N GLU A 369 -7.31 -18.14 -10.68
CA GLU A 369 -8.65 -18.71 -10.92
C GLU A 369 -9.64 -18.40 -9.78
N HIS A 370 -9.16 -18.24 -8.54
CA HIS A 370 -9.98 -17.88 -7.38
C HIS A 370 -10.28 -16.39 -7.23
N ALA A 371 -9.40 -15.53 -7.75
CA ALA A 371 -9.53 -14.12 -7.53
C ALA A 371 -10.49 -13.55 -8.57
N LEU A 372 -11.56 -12.93 -8.06
CA LEU A 372 -12.25 -11.75 -8.62
C LEU A 372 -13.73 -11.94 -9.01
N GLU A 373 -14.33 -13.09 -8.68
CA GLU A 373 -15.79 -13.31 -8.67
C GLU A 373 -16.29 -13.60 -7.23
N GLU A 374 -17.54 -13.22 -6.91
CA GLU A 374 -18.12 -13.34 -5.55
C GLU A 374 -18.29 -14.81 -5.11
N HIS A 375 -18.54 -15.70 -6.07
CA HIS A 375 -18.63 -17.14 -5.91
C HIS A 375 -17.84 -17.81 -7.03
N PHE A 376 -17.01 -18.80 -6.68
CA PHE A 376 -16.26 -19.56 -7.67
C PHE A 376 -16.20 -21.04 -7.31
N SER A 377 -16.07 -21.86 -8.34
CA SER A 377 -15.81 -23.30 -8.26
C SER A 377 -14.62 -23.57 -9.16
N VAL A 378 -13.55 -24.11 -8.60
CA VAL A 378 -12.31 -24.41 -9.32
C VAL A 378 -12.14 -25.91 -9.46
N ASP A 379 -11.41 -26.33 -10.48
CA ASP A 379 -10.98 -27.72 -10.60
C ASP A 379 -10.19 -28.12 -9.33
N ALA A 380 -10.70 -29.12 -8.61
CA ALA A 380 -10.07 -29.67 -7.43
C ALA A 380 -8.61 -30.12 -7.69
N SER A 381 -8.24 -30.35 -8.96
CA SER A 381 -6.86 -30.62 -9.37
C SER A 381 -5.88 -29.48 -9.03
N LEU A 382 -6.30 -28.21 -8.97
CA LEU A 382 -5.40 -27.11 -8.58
C LEU A 382 -5.07 -27.09 -7.09
N LEU A 383 -5.94 -27.67 -6.26
CA LEU A 383 -5.68 -27.94 -4.84
C LEU A 383 -5.01 -29.29 -4.59
N SER A 384 -4.74 -30.07 -5.64
CA SER A 384 -3.98 -31.32 -5.54
C SER A 384 -2.48 -31.02 -5.46
N PHE A 385 -2.06 -30.64 -4.25
CA PHE A 385 -0.64 -30.52 -3.92
C PHE A 385 -0.02 -31.90 -3.65
N SER A 386 1.29 -32.00 -3.80
CA SER A 386 2.00 -33.27 -3.59
C SER A 386 1.99 -33.68 -2.11
N GLN A 387 1.93 -32.69 -1.21
CA GLN A 387 1.88 -32.89 0.23
C GLN A 387 0.70 -32.14 0.85
N GLU A 388 0.10 -32.73 1.89
CA GLU A 388 -0.97 -32.09 2.68
C GLU A 388 -0.53 -30.74 3.27
N ARG A 389 0.77 -30.60 3.57
CA ARG A 389 1.39 -29.37 4.07
C ARG A 389 1.28 -28.22 3.07
N GLU A 390 1.58 -28.47 1.80
CA GLU A 390 1.53 -27.47 0.72
C GLU A 390 0.10 -26.96 0.50
N GLN A 391 -0.89 -27.86 0.59
CA GLN A 391 -2.31 -27.51 0.50
C GLN A 391 -2.73 -26.63 1.68
N LYS A 392 -2.37 -26.99 2.91
CA LYS A 392 -2.70 -26.20 4.11
C LYS A 392 -2.03 -24.84 4.12
N LEU A 393 -0.76 -24.75 3.70
CA LEU A 393 -0.04 -23.49 3.49
C LEU A 393 -0.81 -22.56 2.55
N THR A 394 -1.26 -23.10 1.43
CA THR A 394 -1.99 -22.34 0.40
C THR A 394 -3.35 -21.86 0.90
N ILE A 395 -4.12 -22.74 1.56
CA ILE A 395 -5.42 -22.38 2.14
C ILE A 395 -5.25 -21.25 3.15
N ALA A 396 -4.31 -21.38 4.10
CA ALA A 396 -4.06 -20.36 5.10
C ALA A 396 -3.72 -19.00 4.46
N MET A 397 -2.82 -18.97 3.48
CA MET A 397 -2.41 -17.74 2.80
C MET A 397 -3.56 -17.04 2.08
N VAL A 398 -4.44 -17.80 1.42
CA VAL A 398 -5.63 -17.30 0.70
C VAL A 398 -6.72 -16.85 1.68
N GLU A 399 -6.94 -17.58 2.76
CA GLU A 399 -7.90 -17.21 3.82
C GLU A 399 -7.55 -15.90 4.51
N MET A 400 -6.26 -15.66 4.74
CA MET A 400 -5.75 -14.38 5.27
C MET A 400 -6.00 -13.20 4.31
N SER A 401 -6.30 -13.47 3.03
CA SER A 401 -6.72 -12.46 2.05
C SER A 401 -8.24 -12.25 2.01
N GLY A 402 -9.00 -12.85 2.94
CA GLY A 402 -10.47 -12.68 3.05
C GLY A 402 -11.30 -13.60 2.14
N VAL A 403 -10.68 -14.66 1.62
CA VAL A 403 -11.34 -15.66 0.77
C VAL A 403 -11.45 -16.96 1.55
N LYS A 404 -12.69 -17.41 1.82
CA LYS A 404 -12.88 -18.72 2.46
C LYS A 404 -12.77 -19.81 1.41
N LEU A 405 -11.75 -20.65 1.52
CA LEU A 405 -11.50 -21.74 0.58
C LEU A 405 -11.88 -23.08 1.21
N GLN A 406 -12.77 -23.82 0.58
CA GLN A 406 -13.07 -25.20 0.97
C GLN A 406 -12.10 -26.17 0.28
N LYS A 407 -11.91 -27.33 0.91
CA LYS A 407 -11.01 -28.39 0.40
C LYS A 407 -11.45 -28.97 -0.95
N ASP A 408 -12.71 -28.76 -1.33
CA ASP A 408 -13.30 -29.21 -2.60
C ASP A 408 -13.08 -28.22 -3.76
N GLY A 409 -12.37 -27.11 -3.54
CA GLY A 409 -12.12 -26.09 -4.55
C GLY A 409 -13.20 -25.01 -4.64
N SER A 410 -14.29 -25.12 -3.87
CA SER A 410 -15.29 -24.07 -3.75
C SER A 410 -14.84 -22.97 -2.79
N GLY A 411 -15.24 -21.73 -3.07
CA GLY A 411 -14.92 -20.63 -2.16
C GLY A 411 -15.84 -19.43 -2.28
N VAL A 412 -15.85 -18.63 -1.22
CA VAL A 412 -16.64 -17.39 -1.13
C VAL A 412 -15.70 -16.23 -0.82
N CYS A 413 -15.70 -15.21 -1.69
CA CYS A 413 -14.92 -14.00 -1.50
C CYS A 413 -15.72 -13.02 -0.63
N THR A 414 -15.28 -12.79 0.61
CA THR A 414 -16.15 -12.12 1.59
C THR A 414 -15.97 -10.60 1.67
N LYS A 415 -14.98 -9.98 1.00
CA LYS A 415 -14.90 -8.51 0.68
C LYS A 415 -13.54 -7.95 0.21
N ALA A 416 -12.47 -8.72 0.02
CA ALA A 416 -11.12 -8.13 -0.07
C ALA A 416 -10.45 -8.28 -1.45
N PHE A 417 -11.03 -7.67 -2.49
CA PHE A 417 -10.39 -7.53 -3.81
C PHE A 417 -8.93 -7.07 -3.71
N SER A 418 -8.67 -6.10 -2.83
CA SER A 418 -7.34 -5.51 -2.62
C SER A 418 -6.31 -6.53 -2.15
N ALA A 419 -6.59 -7.29 -1.08
CA ALA A 419 -5.65 -8.25 -0.52
C ALA A 419 -5.39 -9.43 -1.46
N ILE A 420 -6.42 -9.98 -2.11
CA ILE A 420 -6.24 -11.09 -3.04
C ILE A 420 -5.52 -10.64 -4.33
N ALA A 421 -5.77 -9.42 -4.81
CA ALA A 421 -5.06 -8.86 -5.95
C ALA A 421 -3.59 -8.59 -5.60
N ALA A 422 -3.30 -8.07 -4.41
CA ALA A 422 -1.93 -7.91 -3.91
C ALA A 422 -1.20 -9.24 -3.75
N LEU A 423 -1.89 -10.29 -3.27
CA LEU A 423 -1.35 -11.65 -3.21
C LEU A 423 -1.01 -12.19 -4.60
N TYR A 424 -1.91 -11.98 -5.58
CA TYR A 424 -1.66 -12.34 -6.98
C TYR A 424 -0.40 -11.65 -7.54
N VAL A 425 -0.27 -10.34 -7.34
CA VAL A 425 0.92 -9.57 -7.79
C VAL A 425 2.18 -10.10 -7.14
N SER A 426 2.16 -10.33 -5.83
CA SER A 426 3.30 -10.83 -5.06
C SER A 426 3.74 -12.19 -5.57
N LEU A 427 2.80 -13.13 -5.72
CA LEU A 427 3.07 -14.47 -6.29
C LEU A 427 3.59 -14.38 -7.72
N TYR A 428 3.05 -13.49 -8.55
CA TYR A 428 3.49 -13.31 -9.93
C TYR A 428 4.96 -12.89 -10.00
N VAL A 429 5.35 -11.86 -9.25
CA VAL A 429 6.72 -11.35 -9.23
C VAL A 429 7.67 -12.39 -8.65
N LEU A 430 7.32 -13.01 -7.52
CA LEU A 430 8.15 -14.03 -6.90
C LEU A 430 8.34 -15.26 -7.80
N ASN A 431 7.29 -15.70 -8.48
CA ASN A 431 7.34 -16.78 -9.46
C ASN A 431 8.21 -16.42 -10.67
N LEU A 432 8.12 -15.18 -11.14
CA LEU A 432 8.96 -14.68 -12.23
C LEU A 432 10.44 -14.66 -11.86
N LEU A 433 10.77 -14.23 -10.64
CA LEU A 433 12.15 -14.17 -10.16
C LEU A 433 12.71 -15.56 -9.76
N SER A 434 11.86 -16.57 -9.56
CA SER A 434 12.26 -17.90 -9.08
C SER A 434 12.33 -18.97 -10.18
N ASN A 435 11.70 -18.77 -11.35
CA ASN A 435 11.64 -19.76 -12.44
C ASN A 435 12.67 -19.52 -13.56
N SER A 436 13.77 -18.85 -13.27
CA SER A 436 14.80 -18.49 -14.26
C SER A 436 15.99 -19.44 -14.29
N ASP A 437 15.76 -20.72 -13.99
CA ASP A 437 16.72 -21.81 -14.21
C ASP A 437 16.55 -22.40 -15.63
#